data_AF-A0A8S1C0J2-F1
#
_entry.id   AF-A0A8S1C0J2-F1
#
_cell.length_a   1.000
_cell.length_b   1.000
_cell.length_c   1.000
_cell.angle_alpha   90.00
_cell.angle_beta   90.00
_cell.angle_gamma   90.00
#
_symmetry.space_group_name_H-M   'P 1'
#
loop_
_entity.id
_entity.type
_entity.pdbx_description
1 polymer ?
#
loop_
_entity_poly.entity_id
_entity_poly.type
_entity_poly.pdbx_seq_one_letter_code
_entity_poly.pdbx_strand_id
1 'polypeptide(L)'
;MSPKLPDTTLQQTKEEEEAGVFGAEGLKLEPIEPMKRWKLTYNGKMRLSEAPEKELSVVLNAEWKSNLPVFDFDTDMDPSPVARALAKETWSREFFQILKEAHQSHYEQHGDIEGVVTIDGVKYPLNLNSMRDHSYGHKREWKNFHRYALHMGTLEDGTRFCASIVSCPINFSQIELGYLYKPNGHVVPLQRCDLQLYQHGEDGTPPLDYAFNFWAGEFSFINFFYFYRFYSRFKEIRSIACRSKCCTRLSFTLQTSGKRGLSSEWSPSGSTELRAGASLSGNIEIRWGRFSIECLLWFLSK
;
A
#
# COMPACT_ATOMS: atom_id res chain seq x y z
N MET A 1 -15.46 3.07 0.14
CA MET A 1 -15.09 1.80 0.84
C MET A 1 -16.11 0.72 0.51
N SER A 2 -15.74 -0.57 0.58
CA SER A 2 -16.66 -1.68 0.28
C SER A 2 -17.93 -1.64 1.16
N PRO A 3 -19.11 -2.07 0.66
CA PRO A 3 -20.32 -2.22 1.48
C PRO A 3 -20.19 -3.26 2.60
N LYS A 4 -19.20 -4.17 2.52
CA LYS A 4 -19.00 -5.26 3.49
C LYS A 4 -18.20 -4.86 4.75
N LEU A 5 -17.92 -3.57 4.95
CA LEU A 5 -17.21 -3.09 6.13
C LEU A 5 -17.81 -3.64 7.45
N PRO A 6 -16.96 -3.98 8.45
CA PRO A 6 -15.51 -3.74 8.47
C PRO A 6 -14.69 -4.77 7.67
N ASP A 7 -15.33 -5.79 7.09
CA ASP A 7 -14.65 -6.77 6.27
C ASP A 7 -14.21 -6.13 4.94
N THR A 8 -12.90 -6.20 4.70
CA THR A 8 -12.26 -5.68 3.48
C THR A 8 -11.83 -6.81 2.56
N THR A 9 -12.14 -8.05 2.94
CA THR A 9 -11.91 -9.24 2.15
C THR A 9 -12.92 -9.26 1.00
N LEU A 10 -12.43 -9.10 -0.22
CA LEU A 10 -13.19 -9.50 -1.40
C LEU A 10 -12.88 -10.97 -1.65
N GLN A 11 -13.82 -11.75 -2.17
CA GLN A 11 -13.54 -13.12 -2.57
C GLN A 11 -14.02 -13.34 -4.00
N GLN A 12 -13.17 -14.00 -4.79
CA GLN A 12 -13.58 -14.55 -6.08
C GLN A 12 -14.72 -15.54 -5.88
N THR A 13 -15.66 -15.56 -6.82
CA THR A 13 -16.55 -16.72 -6.92
C THR A 13 -15.81 -17.90 -7.55
N LYS A 14 -16.31 -19.12 -7.33
CA LYS A 14 -15.71 -20.32 -7.92
C LYS A 14 -15.68 -20.24 -9.45
N GLU A 15 -16.73 -19.66 -10.03
CA GLU A 15 -16.84 -19.47 -11.47
C GLU A 15 -15.78 -18.47 -12.00
N GLU A 16 -15.51 -17.39 -11.25
CA GLU A 16 -14.46 -16.42 -11.60
C GLU A 16 -13.07 -17.04 -11.51
N GLU A 17 -12.83 -17.87 -10.49
CA GLU A 17 -11.58 -18.62 -10.31
C GLU A 17 -11.36 -19.63 -11.45
N GLU A 18 -12.37 -20.44 -11.76
CA GLU A 18 -12.32 -21.42 -12.87
C GLU A 18 -12.13 -20.75 -14.23
N ALA A 19 -12.67 -19.54 -14.41
CA ALA A 19 -12.49 -18.74 -15.62
C ALA A 19 -11.14 -18.00 -15.68
N GLY A 20 -10.31 -18.07 -14.64
CA GLY A 20 -9.02 -17.37 -14.58
C GLY A 20 -9.15 -15.85 -14.56
N VAL A 21 -10.27 -15.33 -14.07
CA VAL A 21 -10.55 -13.89 -14.03
C VAL A 21 -9.92 -13.28 -12.78
N PHE A 22 -8.97 -12.36 -12.94
CA PHE A 22 -8.44 -11.57 -11.82
C PHE A 22 -9.47 -10.49 -11.41
N GLY A 23 -10.41 -10.81 -10.53
CA GLY A 23 -11.46 -9.89 -10.12
C GLY A 23 -12.26 -10.39 -8.93
N ALA A 24 -12.96 -9.50 -8.23
CA ALA A 24 -13.88 -9.86 -7.16
C ALA A 24 -14.84 -8.69 -6.89
N GLU A 25 -16.11 -8.99 -6.59
CA GLU A 25 -17.11 -8.01 -6.15
C GLU A 25 -17.20 -6.74 -7.02
N GLY A 26 -17.24 -6.94 -8.34
CA GLY A 26 -17.37 -5.87 -9.33
C GLY A 26 -16.03 -5.26 -9.78
N LEU A 27 -14.92 -5.60 -9.12
CA LEU A 27 -13.57 -5.24 -9.55
C LEU A 27 -13.01 -6.27 -10.52
N LYS A 28 -12.34 -5.81 -11.57
CA LYS A 28 -11.68 -6.66 -12.56
C LYS A 28 -10.36 -6.05 -13.00
N LEU A 29 -9.35 -6.90 -13.11
CA LEU A 29 -8.02 -6.64 -13.64
C LEU A 29 -7.84 -7.52 -14.87
N GLU A 30 -7.56 -6.92 -16.02
CA GLU A 30 -7.37 -7.68 -17.26
C GLU A 30 -6.01 -7.33 -17.87
N PRO A 31 -5.09 -8.30 -18.03
CA PRO A 31 -3.83 -8.04 -18.70
C PRO A 31 -4.11 -7.77 -20.18
N ILE A 32 -3.72 -6.59 -20.67
CA ILE A 32 -3.78 -6.26 -22.11
C ILE A 32 -2.43 -6.57 -22.76
N GLU A 33 -1.35 -6.16 -22.10
CA GLU A 33 0.03 -6.50 -22.45
C GLU A 33 0.74 -6.90 -21.15
N PRO A 34 1.19 -8.17 -21.01
CA PRO A 34 1.83 -8.65 -19.80
C PRO A 34 2.93 -7.70 -19.31
N MET A 35 2.94 -7.42 -18.01
CA MET A 35 3.91 -6.55 -17.34
C MET A 35 3.98 -5.10 -17.85
N LYS A 36 3.04 -4.66 -18.70
CA LYS A 36 3.07 -3.30 -19.26
C LYS A 36 1.74 -2.59 -19.22
N ARG A 37 0.64 -3.28 -19.53
CA ARG A 37 -0.68 -2.66 -19.62
C ARG A 37 -1.77 -3.55 -19.07
N TRP A 38 -2.57 -2.98 -18.17
CA TRP A 38 -3.67 -3.67 -17.50
C TRP A 38 -4.91 -2.80 -17.54
N LYS A 39 -6.05 -3.39 -17.88
CA LYS A 39 -7.34 -2.75 -17.75
C LYS A 39 -7.84 -2.94 -16.31
N LEU A 40 -8.27 -1.85 -15.70
CA LEU A 40 -8.85 -1.81 -14.37
C LEU A 40 -10.31 -1.37 -14.49
N THR A 41 -11.24 -2.21 -14.09
CA THR A 41 -12.66 -1.83 -14.06
C THR A 41 -13.26 -2.12 -12.71
N TYR A 42 -14.12 -1.24 -12.24
CA TYR A 42 -14.97 -1.48 -11.09
C TYR A 42 -16.41 -1.11 -11.44
N ASN A 43 -17.37 -1.92 -11.03
CA ASN A 43 -18.78 -1.55 -11.07
C ASN A 43 -19.48 -2.10 -9.83
N GLY A 44 -19.86 -1.20 -8.93
CA GLY A 44 -20.48 -1.60 -7.67
C GLY A 44 -20.82 -0.41 -6.79
N LYS A 45 -21.26 -0.71 -5.57
CA LYS A 45 -21.58 0.31 -4.56
C LYS A 45 -20.38 0.54 -3.65
N MET A 46 -20.17 1.78 -3.22
CA MET A 46 -19.20 2.13 -2.19
C MET A 46 -19.81 3.01 -1.11
N ARG A 47 -19.34 2.85 0.13
CA ARG A 47 -19.68 3.70 1.28
C ARG A 47 -18.70 4.84 1.45
N LEU A 48 -19.20 6.00 1.86
CA LEU A 48 -18.35 7.12 2.30
C LEU A 48 -17.75 6.85 3.67
N SER A 49 -16.50 7.26 3.89
CA SER A 49 -15.85 7.05 5.19
C SER A 49 -16.42 7.92 6.31
N GLU A 50 -16.83 9.15 5.97
CA GLU A 50 -17.39 10.10 6.92
C GLU A 50 -18.88 9.84 7.18
N ALA A 51 -19.53 9.07 6.30
CA ALA A 51 -20.95 8.74 6.32
C ALA A 51 -21.16 7.31 5.80
N PRO A 52 -20.82 6.28 6.60
CA PRO A 52 -20.88 4.87 6.17
C PRO A 52 -22.28 4.40 5.77
N GLU A 53 -23.32 5.06 6.26
CA GLU A 53 -24.71 4.83 5.88
C GLU A 53 -25.03 5.27 4.44
N LYS A 54 -24.21 6.15 3.86
CA LYS A 54 -24.37 6.61 2.48
C LYS A 54 -23.65 5.68 1.52
N GLU A 55 -24.43 5.02 0.68
CA GLU A 55 -23.96 4.23 -0.46
C GLU A 55 -24.00 5.06 -1.74
N LEU A 56 -22.90 5.03 -2.49
CA LEU A 56 -22.73 5.69 -3.77
C LEU A 56 -22.55 4.62 -4.86
N SER A 57 -23.12 4.84 -6.03
CA SER A 57 -22.85 4.04 -7.22
C SER A 57 -21.51 4.46 -7.83
N VAL A 58 -20.58 3.53 -7.95
CA VAL A 58 -19.23 3.81 -8.45
C VAL A 58 -18.92 2.92 -9.65
N VAL A 59 -18.50 3.55 -10.74
CA VAL A 59 -17.99 2.89 -11.94
C VAL A 59 -16.59 3.40 -12.26
N LEU A 60 -15.59 2.52 -12.23
CA LEU A 60 -14.22 2.81 -12.65
C LEU A 60 -13.97 2.19 -14.02
N ASN A 61 -13.41 2.96 -14.93
CA ASN A 61 -12.77 2.46 -16.15
C ASN A 61 -11.41 3.14 -16.27
N ALA A 62 -10.35 2.36 -16.10
CA ALA A 62 -8.99 2.86 -16.14
C ALA A 62 -8.03 1.85 -16.76
N GLU A 63 -6.85 2.33 -17.11
CA GLU A 63 -5.72 1.52 -17.57
C GLU A 63 -4.52 1.83 -16.69
N TRP A 64 -3.87 0.79 -16.18
CA TRP A 64 -2.55 0.88 -15.59
C TRP A 64 -1.51 0.62 -16.68
N LYS A 65 -0.48 1.47 -16.76
CA LYS A 65 0.59 1.37 -17.75
C LYS A 65 1.95 1.51 -17.09
N SER A 66 2.94 0.78 -17.60
CA SER A 66 4.35 0.99 -17.25
C SER A 66 5.28 0.62 -18.40
N ASN A 67 6.36 1.39 -18.52
CA ASN A 67 7.53 1.06 -19.34
C ASN A 67 8.77 0.80 -18.47
N LEU A 68 8.62 0.79 -17.15
CA LEU A 68 9.71 0.53 -16.22
C LEU A 68 10.00 -0.99 -16.20
N PRO A 69 11.27 -1.39 -15.98
CA PRO A 69 11.56 -2.79 -15.73
C PRO A 69 10.83 -3.26 -14.48
N VAL A 70 10.58 -4.56 -14.39
CA VAL A 70 10.01 -5.20 -13.20
C VAL A 70 11.15 -5.43 -12.23
N PHE A 71 10.90 -5.24 -10.93
CA PHE A 71 11.83 -5.63 -9.89
C PHE A 71 11.39 -6.97 -9.30
N ASP A 72 12.18 -8.02 -9.53
CA ASP A 72 11.93 -9.36 -9.02
C ASP A 72 12.77 -9.61 -7.77
N PHE A 73 12.11 -9.87 -6.63
CA PHE A 73 12.80 -10.05 -5.36
C PHE A 73 13.60 -11.37 -5.30
N ASP A 74 13.34 -12.32 -6.19
CA ASP A 74 14.11 -13.56 -6.25
C ASP A 74 15.48 -13.36 -6.92
N THR A 75 15.61 -12.38 -7.83
CA THR A 75 16.83 -12.20 -8.65
C THR A 75 17.52 -10.85 -8.50
N ASP A 76 16.78 -9.79 -8.19
CA ASP A 76 17.27 -8.41 -8.33
C ASP A 76 17.69 -7.79 -7.00
N MET A 77 17.45 -8.47 -5.87
CA MET A 77 17.83 -8.00 -4.54
C MET A 77 19.34 -7.81 -4.40
N ASP A 78 19.73 -6.74 -3.69
CA ASP A 78 21.09 -6.63 -3.19
C ASP A 78 21.32 -7.70 -2.12
N PRO A 79 22.47 -8.40 -2.13
CA PRO A 79 22.74 -9.45 -1.15
C PRO A 79 22.97 -8.91 0.26
N SER A 80 23.29 -7.62 0.42
CA SER A 80 23.68 -7.04 1.72
C SER A 80 22.53 -7.01 2.73
N PRO A 81 21.30 -6.55 2.39
CA PRO A 81 20.13 -6.71 3.24
C PRO A 81 19.87 -8.15 3.70
N VAL A 82 19.95 -9.11 2.77
CA VAL A 82 19.71 -10.54 3.05
C VAL A 82 20.78 -11.07 4.00
N ALA A 83 22.05 -10.78 3.75
CA ALA A 83 23.16 -11.18 4.60
C ALA A 83 23.05 -10.59 6.01
N ARG A 84 22.65 -9.31 6.14
CA ARG A 84 22.41 -8.67 7.45
C ARG A 84 21.24 -9.28 8.19
N ALA A 85 20.14 -9.61 7.50
CA ALA A 85 19.00 -10.28 8.12
C ALA A 85 19.40 -11.67 8.61
N LEU A 86 20.05 -12.46 7.75
CA LEU A 86 20.51 -13.82 8.06
C LEU A 86 21.50 -13.86 9.23
N ALA A 87 22.40 -12.86 9.34
CA ALA A 87 23.38 -12.78 10.41
C ALA A 87 22.77 -12.49 11.81
N LYS A 88 21.52 -12.03 11.87
CA LYS A 88 20.80 -11.82 13.14
C LYS A 88 20.13 -13.08 13.67
N GLU A 89 19.96 -14.10 12.83
CA GLU A 89 19.21 -15.31 13.18
C GLU A 89 20.09 -16.39 13.80
N THR A 90 19.50 -17.22 14.64
CA THR A 90 20.18 -18.43 15.14
C THR A 90 20.14 -19.51 14.07
N TRP A 91 21.33 -19.93 13.61
CA TRP A 91 21.42 -20.91 12.53
C TRP A 91 21.21 -22.33 13.04
N SER A 92 20.25 -23.03 12.44
CA SER A 92 20.00 -24.45 12.64
C SER A 92 19.57 -25.10 11.32
N ARG A 93 19.56 -26.44 11.28
CA ARG A 93 19.06 -27.16 10.10
C ARG A 93 17.58 -26.86 9.87
N GLU A 94 16.82 -26.79 10.97
CA GLU A 94 15.39 -26.50 11.00
C GLU A 94 15.11 -25.10 10.45
N PHE A 95 15.90 -24.10 10.84
CA PHE A 95 15.81 -22.74 10.33
C PHE A 95 15.98 -22.68 8.80
N PHE A 96 17.03 -23.31 8.26
CA PHE A 96 17.25 -23.34 6.81
C PHE A 96 16.19 -24.15 6.06
N GLN A 97 15.60 -25.15 6.69
CA GLN A 97 14.48 -25.90 6.11
C GLN A 97 13.22 -25.02 6.03
N ILE A 98 12.91 -24.28 7.11
CA ILE A 98 11.79 -23.32 7.13
C ILE A 98 11.98 -22.24 6.06
N LEU A 99 13.18 -21.67 5.93
CA LEU A 99 13.46 -20.65 4.91
C LEU A 99 13.17 -21.16 3.48
N LYS A 100 13.53 -22.41 3.18
CA LYS A 100 13.23 -23.02 1.86
C LYS A 100 11.74 -23.23 1.65
N GLU A 101 11.04 -23.68 2.68
CA GLU A 101 9.60 -23.95 2.61
C GLU A 101 8.75 -22.67 2.58
N ALA A 102 9.25 -21.59 3.16
CA ALA A 102 8.59 -20.29 3.20
C ALA A 102 8.96 -19.39 2.01
N HIS A 103 9.65 -19.92 1.00
CA HIS A 103 9.93 -19.22 -0.24
C HIS A 103 8.63 -18.78 -0.93
N GLN A 104 8.63 -17.52 -1.37
CA GLN A 104 7.54 -16.86 -2.04
C GLN A 104 8.15 -16.05 -3.17
N SER A 105 7.61 -16.18 -4.38
CA SER A 105 7.99 -15.30 -5.47
C SER A 105 7.22 -14.00 -5.34
N HIS A 106 7.95 -12.90 -5.47
CA HIS A 106 7.43 -11.56 -5.30
C HIS A 106 8.10 -10.63 -6.31
N TYR A 107 7.29 -9.86 -7.03
CA TYR A 107 7.80 -8.85 -7.92
C TYR A 107 6.92 -7.60 -7.87
N GLU A 108 7.54 -6.46 -8.11
CA GLU A 108 6.88 -5.17 -8.09
C GLU A 108 7.25 -4.32 -9.30
N GLN A 109 6.35 -3.42 -9.67
CA GLN A 109 6.54 -2.54 -10.81
C GLN A 109 5.77 -1.24 -10.59
N HIS A 110 6.47 -0.11 -10.63
CA HIS A 110 5.80 1.18 -10.66
C HIS A 110 5.19 1.46 -12.03
N GLY A 111 4.13 2.24 -12.06
CA GLY A 111 3.42 2.62 -13.27
C GLY A 111 2.48 3.78 -13.01
N ASP A 112 1.54 3.97 -13.92
CA ASP A 112 0.60 5.08 -13.89
C ASP A 112 -0.80 4.58 -14.23
N ILE A 113 -1.81 5.12 -13.55
CA ILE A 113 -3.22 4.84 -13.80
C ILE A 113 -3.85 6.06 -14.45
N GLU A 114 -4.43 5.84 -15.63
CA GLU A 114 -5.21 6.82 -16.37
C GLU A 114 -6.62 6.31 -16.58
N GLY A 115 -7.64 7.14 -16.39
CA GLY A 115 -9.01 6.70 -16.60
C GLY A 115 -10.07 7.67 -16.11
N VAL A 116 -11.26 7.14 -15.86
CA VAL A 116 -12.39 7.90 -15.32
C VAL A 116 -13.06 7.07 -14.24
N VAL A 117 -13.31 7.71 -13.09
CA VAL A 117 -14.25 7.21 -12.09
C VAL A 117 -15.54 8.00 -12.19
N THR A 118 -16.67 7.30 -12.21
CA THR A 118 -18.00 7.89 -12.19
C THR A 118 -18.62 7.59 -10.85
N ILE A 119 -19.06 8.62 -10.12
CA ILE A 119 -19.72 8.50 -8.82
C ILE A 119 -21.09 9.16 -8.94
N ASP A 120 -22.16 8.37 -8.77
CA ASP A 120 -23.57 8.79 -8.94
C ASP A 120 -23.80 9.59 -10.23
N GLY A 121 -23.22 9.10 -11.34
CA GLY A 121 -23.34 9.71 -12.66
C GLY A 121 -22.38 10.89 -12.93
N VAL A 122 -21.68 11.40 -11.92
CA VAL A 122 -20.68 12.46 -12.07
C VAL A 122 -19.32 11.86 -12.41
N LYS A 123 -18.71 12.32 -13.51
CA LYS A 123 -17.41 11.81 -13.99
C LYS A 123 -16.25 12.61 -13.42
N TYR A 124 -15.22 11.89 -12.99
CA TYR A 124 -13.97 12.44 -12.49
C TYR A 124 -12.80 11.79 -13.24
N PRO A 125 -11.96 12.56 -13.95
CA PRO A 125 -10.77 12.02 -14.59
C PRO A 125 -9.75 11.58 -13.53
N LEU A 126 -9.06 10.48 -13.81
CA LEU A 126 -7.98 9.93 -13.00
C LEU A 126 -6.68 9.99 -13.79
N ASN A 127 -5.64 10.53 -13.15
CA ASN A 127 -4.25 10.47 -13.57
C ASN A 127 -3.39 10.40 -12.31
N LEU A 128 -2.89 9.20 -12.01
CA LEU A 128 -2.25 8.87 -10.73
C LEU A 128 -0.97 8.07 -10.98
N ASN A 129 0.12 8.40 -10.27
CA ASN A 129 1.21 7.44 -10.11
C ASN A 129 0.72 6.26 -9.27
N SER A 130 1.16 5.06 -9.62
CA SER A 130 0.72 3.81 -9.00
C SER A 130 1.84 2.77 -9.04
N MET A 131 1.56 1.60 -8.49
CA MET A 131 2.40 0.42 -8.62
C MET A 131 1.56 -0.85 -8.59
N ARG A 132 2.18 -1.92 -9.06
CA ARG A 132 1.65 -3.28 -9.02
C ARG A 132 2.62 -4.15 -8.24
N ASP A 133 2.09 -4.91 -7.29
CA ASP A 133 2.80 -5.90 -6.47
C ASP A 133 2.15 -7.26 -6.70
N HIS A 134 2.90 -8.24 -7.19
CA HIS A 134 2.40 -9.61 -7.18
C HIS A 134 3.26 -10.47 -6.29
N SER A 135 2.59 -11.21 -5.40
CA SER A 135 3.22 -12.10 -4.44
C SER A 135 2.49 -13.44 -4.44
N TYR A 136 3.21 -14.55 -4.64
CA TYR A 136 2.63 -15.89 -4.58
C TYR A 136 3.61 -16.91 -4.00
N GLY A 137 3.08 -17.95 -3.35
CA GLY A 137 3.93 -19.00 -2.79
C GLY A 137 3.13 -20.06 -2.06
N HIS A 138 3.72 -21.24 -1.91
CA HIS A 138 3.05 -22.40 -1.34
C HIS A 138 2.66 -22.23 0.14
N LYS A 139 3.50 -21.51 0.91
CA LYS A 139 3.26 -21.21 2.33
C LYS A 139 3.29 -19.70 2.56
N ARG A 140 2.18 -19.02 2.28
CA ARG A 140 2.01 -17.57 2.50
C ARG A 140 0.86 -17.31 3.48
N GLU A 141 1.22 -17.15 4.75
CA GLU A 141 0.27 -16.89 5.83
C GLU A 141 0.52 -15.55 6.48
N TRP A 142 -0.43 -14.62 6.35
CA TRP A 142 -0.31 -13.27 6.91
C TRP A 142 -0.16 -13.26 8.43
N LYS A 143 -0.64 -14.30 9.12
CA LYS A 143 -0.48 -14.47 10.57
C LYS A 143 0.97 -14.66 11.00
N ASN A 144 1.87 -15.01 10.08
CA ASN A 144 3.30 -15.18 10.36
C ASN A 144 4.05 -13.84 10.43
N PHE A 145 3.48 -12.79 9.84
CA PHE A 145 4.03 -11.45 9.94
C PHE A 145 3.73 -10.93 11.34
N HIS A 146 4.79 -10.64 12.09
CA HIS A 146 4.66 -9.92 13.33
C HIS A 146 4.39 -8.44 13.04
N ARG A 147 5.11 -7.89 12.06
CA ARG A 147 5.05 -6.47 11.74
C ARG A 147 5.68 -6.16 10.39
N TYR A 148 5.21 -5.12 9.72
CA TYR A 148 5.86 -4.59 8.53
C TYR A 148 5.61 -3.09 8.38
N ALA A 149 6.48 -2.42 7.63
CA ALA A 149 6.29 -1.07 7.15
C ALA A 149 6.70 -1.02 5.68
N LEU A 150 5.77 -0.62 4.80
CA LEU A 150 6.03 -0.49 3.37
C LEU A 150 5.90 0.99 2.99
N HIS A 151 6.93 1.53 2.35
CA HIS A 151 6.92 2.90 1.86
C HIS A 151 7.11 2.90 0.37
N MET A 152 6.13 3.44 -0.34
CA MET A 152 6.12 3.50 -1.79
C MET A 152 5.88 4.94 -2.19
N GLY A 153 6.67 5.47 -3.12
CA GLY A 153 6.57 6.88 -3.45
C GLY A 153 7.06 7.24 -4.84
N THR A 154 6.62 8.41 -5.29
CA THR A 154 7.12 9.09 -6.49
C THR A 154 7.51 10.52 -6.09
N LEU A 155 8.77 10.88 -6.37
CA LEU A 155 9.32 12.21 -6.09
C LEU A 155 9.06 13.16 -7.27
N GLU A 156 9.23 14.46 -7.04
CA GLU A 156 9.05 15.49 -8.07
C GLU A 156 10.00 15.34 -9.27
N ASP A 157 11.21 14.81 -9.04
CA ASP A 157 12.19 14.57 -10.10
C ASP A 157 11.88 13.32 -10.94
N GLY A 158 10.80 12.60 -10.65
CA GLY A 158 10.41 11.36 -11.32
C GLY A 158 11.03 10.10 -10.72
N THR A 159 11.85 10.21 -9.68
CA THR A 159 12.34 9.05 -8.91
C THR A 159 11.16 8.31 -8.29
N ARG A 160 11.15 6.99 -8.39
CA ARG A 160 10.14 6.13 -7.75
C ARG A 160 10.82 5.11 -6.86
N PHE A 161 10.24 4.76 -5.72
CA PHE A 161 10.91 3.84 -4.80
C PHE A 161 9.91 2.99 -4.04
N CYS A 162 10.38 1.82 -3.63
CA CYS A 162 9.82 1.00 -2.57
C CYS A 162 10.90 0.81 -1.50
N ALA A 163 10.59 1.11 -0.24
CA ALA A 163 11.48 0.94 0.90
C ALA A 163 10.70 0.35 2.07
N SER A 164 11.05 -0.88 2.41
CA SER A 164 10.22 -1.73 3.26
C SER A 164 11.06 -2.44 4.30
N ILE A 165 10.48 -2.64 5.47
CA ILE A 165 11.05 -3.49 6.51
C ILE A 165 9.98 -4.44 7.02
N VAL A 166 10.34 -5.71 7.09
CA VAL A 166 9.44 -6.79 7.49
C VAL A 166 10.02 -7.54 8.67
N SER A 167 9.19 -7.77 9.68
CA SER A 167 9.41 -8.73 10.76
C SER A 167 8.47 -9.90 10.58
N CYS A 168 9.03 -11.04 10.21
CA CYS A 168 8.34 -12.31 10.04
C CYS A 168 9.17 -13.36 10.79
N PRO A 169 9.04 -13.46 12.14
CA PRO A 169 10.00 -14.17 12.98
C PRO A 169 10.18 -15.67 12.68
N ILE A 170 9.27 -16.26 11.91
CA ILE A 170 9.44 -17.62 11.38
C ILE A 170 10.59 -17.72 10.36
N ASN A 171 10.90 -16.64 9.65
CA ASN A 171 11.93 -16.55 8.62
C ASN A 171 13.04 -15.57 9.02
N PHE A 172 12.68 -14.33 9.31
CA PHE A 172 13.59 -13.26 9.67
C PHE A 172 12.94 -12.39 10.74
N SER A 173 13.65 -12.22 11.86
CA SER A 173 13.29 -11.25 12.90
C SER A 173 13.12 -9.85 12.32
N GLN A 174 13.97 -9.48 11.35
CA GLN A 174 13.86 -8.26 10.55
C GLN A 174 14.63 -8.38 9.23
N ILE A 175 13.98 -8.06 8.10
CA ILE A 175 14.60 -7.94 6.79
C ILE A 175 14.24 -6.61 6.11
N GLU A 176 15.22 -6.00 5.45
CA GLU A 176 15.07 -4.78 4.67
C GLU A 176 14.84 -5.19 3.19
N LEU A 177 13.83 -4.60 2.54
CA LEU A 177 13.38 -4.93 1.20
C LEU A 177 13.13 -3.64 0.42
N GLY A 178 13.42 -3.63 -0.89
CA GLY A 178 13.05 -2.50 -1.74
C GLY A 178 14.01 -2.23 -2.89
N TYR A 179 13.73 -1.12 -3.57
CA TYR A 179 14.43 -0.66 -4.77
C TYR A 179 14.11 0.81 -5.04
N LEU A 180 14.85 1.39 -5.97
CA LEU A 180 14.66 2.75 -6.48
C LEU A 180 14.77 2.76 -8.00
N TYR A 181 13.75 3.30 -8.67
CA TYR A 181 13.83 3.74 -10.06
C TYR A 181 14.38 5.17 -10.11
N LYS A 182 15.49 5.35 -10.80
CA LYS A 182 15.99 6.68 -11.16
C LYS A 182 15.03 7.35 -12.15
N PRO A 183 15.08 8.68 -12.32
CA PRO A 183 14.24 9.39 -13.29
C PRO A 183 14.34 8.89 -14.74
N ASN A 184 15.47 8.27 -15.09
CA ASN A 184 15.69 7.66 -16.40
C ASN A 184 15.12 6.23 -16.54
N GLY A 185 14.44 5.72 -15.51
CA GLY A 185 13.84 4.39 -15.46
C GLY A 185 14.76 3.25 -15.04
N HIS A 186 16.06 3.49 -14.80
CA HIS A 186 16.97 2.47 -14.30
C HIS A 186 16.65 2.13 -12.85
N VAL A 187 16.38 0.86 -12.57
CA VAL A 187 16.16 0.32 -11.23
C VAL A 187 17.47 0.00 -10.51
N VAL A 188 17.54 0.29 -9.23
CA VAL A 188 18.65 -0.01 -8.34
C VAL A 188 18.10 -0.67 -7.06
N PRO A 189 18.63 -1.83 -6.63
CA PRO A 189 18.15 -2.46 -5.41
C PRO A 189 18.50 -1.65 -4.16
N LEU A 190 17.65 -1.76 -3.14
CA LEU A 190 17.92 -1.22 -1.82
C LEU A 190 19.08 -1.98 -1.17
N GLN A 191 20.09 -1.23 -0.73
CA GLN A 191 21.29 -1.78 -0.11
C GLN A 191 21.22 -1.70 1.42
N ARG A 192 20.46 -0.74 1.96
CA ARG A 192 20.25 -0.54 3.40
C ARG A 192 19.01 0.30 3.68
N CYS A 193 18.36 0.07 4.81
CA CYS A 193 17.35 0.94 5.42
C CYS A 193 17.61 1.04 6.93
N ASP A 194 17.58 2.25 7.50
CA ASP A 194 17.82 2.45 8.94
C ASP A 194 16.53 2.53 9.78
N LEU A 195 15.35 2.42 9.15
CA LEU A 195 14.07 2.36 9.84
C LEU A 195 14.09 1.22 10.88
N GLN A 196 13.66 1.53 12.11
CA GLN A 196 13.63 0.55 13.19
C GLN A 196 12.18 0.29 13.59
N LEU A 197 11.64 -0.89 13.26
CA LEU A 197 10.22 -1.19 13.50
C LEU A 197 9.82 -0.97 14.97
N TYR A 198 10.66 -1.41 15.92
CA TYR A 198 10.38 -1.28 17.36
C TYR A 198 10.24 0.17 17.84
N GLN A 199 10.81 1.16 17.13
CA GLN A 199 10.71 2.58 17.50
C GLN A 199 9.37 3.20 17.10
N HIS A 200 8.55 2.52 16.27
CA HIS A 200 7.48 3.18 15.54
C HIS A 200 6.09 2.59 15.77
N GLY A 201 5.68 2.33 17.00
CA GLY A 201 4.31 1.87 17.32
C GLY A 201 4.20 0.40 17.71
N GLU A 202 5.23 -0.09 18.40
CA GLU A 202 5.24 -1.41 19.04
C GLU A 202 4.06 -1.56 20.02
N ASP A 203 3.73 -0.49 20.73
CA ASP A 203 2.60 -0.42 21.67
C ASP A 203 1.24 -0.14 20.99
N GLY A 204 1.16 -0.31 19.67
CA GLY A 204 -0.08 -0.15 18.89
C GLY A 204 -0.47 1.30 18.59
N THR A 205 0.33 2.29 19.01
CA THR A 205 0.15 3.70 18.62
C THR A 205 1.26 4.08 17.63
N PRO A 206 0.97 4.16 16.32
CA PRO A 206 1.98 4.60 15.36
C PRO A 206 2.37 6.06 15.64
N PRO A 207 3.65 6.42 15.43
CA PRO A 207 4.10 7.80 15.61
C PRO A 207 3.39 8.72 14.63
N LEU A 208 3.09 9.95 15.07
CA LEU A 208 2.61 10.98 14.16
C LEU A 208 3.71 11.30 13.15
N ASP A 209 4.95 11.42 13.59
CA ASP A 209 6.06 11.78 12.74
C ASP A 209 7.24 10.86 12.94
N TYR A 210 7.80 10.39 11.83
CA TYR A 210 9.02 9.63 11.81
C TYR A 210 9.75 9.85 10.50
N ALA A 211 11.06 9.59 10.57
CA ALA A 211 11.99 9.68 9.48
C ALA A 211 12.91 8.47 9.50
N PHE A 212 13.35 8.08 8.32
CA PHE A 212 14.35 7.06 8.12
C PHE A 212 15.10 7.37 6.83
N ASN A 213 16.29 6.79 6.70
CA ASN A 213 17.10 6.80 5.51
C ASN A 213 17.12 5.41 4.89
N PHE A 214 17.21 5.39 3.57
CA PHE A 214 17.57 4.20 2.81
C PHE A 214 18.62 4.54 1.76
N TRP A 215 19.34 3.50 1.32
CA TRP A 215 20.45 3.60 0.38
C TRP A 215 20.19 2.68 -0.80
N ALA A 216 20.35 3.21 -2.02
CA ALA A 216 20.25 2.45 -3.26
C ALA A 216 21.23 3.03 -4.30
N GLY A 217 22.35 2.34 -4.52
CA GLY A 217 23.42 2.81 -5.38
C GLY A 217 24.16 4.02 -4.81
N GLU A 218 24.65 4.92 -5.67
CA GLU A 218 25.35 6.14 -5.25
C GLU A 218 24.43 7.19 -4.59
N PHE A 219 23.12 6.99 -4.64
CA PHE A 219 22.15 7.88 -4.02
C PHE A 219 21.94 7.51 -2.56
N SER A 220 22.15 8.51 -1.71
CA SER A 220 21.87 8.45 -0.28
C SER A 220 20.93 9.59 0.07
N PHE A 221 20.04 9.32 1.03
CA PHE A 221 19.15 10.26 1.70
C PHE A 221 17.83 10.57 0.99
N ILE A 222 16.78 9.87 1.40
CA ILE A 222 15.44 10.48 1.43
C ILE A 222 15.02 10.53 2.89
N ASN A 223 15.00 11.74 3.47
CA ASN A 223 14.36 11.97 4.77
C ASN A 223 12.86 12.09 4.54
N PHE A 224 12.09 11.10 5.00
CA PHE A 224 10.65 11.26 5.11
C PHE A 224 10.34 11.96 6.43
N PHE A 225 9.55 13.03 6.41
CA PHE A 225 8.89 13.51 7.62
C PHE A 225 7.43 13.12 7.50
N TYR A 226 7.02 12.11 8.27
CA TYR A 226 5.62 11.73 8.30
C TYR A 226 4.80 12.66 9.21
N PHE A 227 3.51 12.83 8.92
CA PHE A 227 2.52 13.39 9.84
C PHE A 227 1.27 12.48 9.77
N TYR A 228 1.21 11.48 10.63
CA TYR A 228 0.10 10.60 10.92
C TYR A 228 -0.91 11.47 11.66
N ARG A 229 -1.92 11.97 10.97
CA ARG A 229 -3.20 12.26 11.62
C ARG A 229 -4.24 11.35 11.02
N PHE A 230 -4.36 10.15 11.58
CA PHE A 230 -5.61 9.39 11.50
C PHE A 230 -6.45 9.78 12.71
N TYR A 231 -7.09 10.96 12.64
CA TYR A 231 -8.18 11.27 13.55
C TYR A 231 -9.47 10.78 12.90
N SER A 232 -10.12 9.78 13.50
CA SER A 232 -11.57 9.80 13.49
C SER A 232 -11.98 11.12 14.16
N ARG A 233 -12.62 11.99 13.38
CA ARG A 233 -13.01 13.39 13.66
C ARG A 233 -12.10 14.46 13.05
N PHE A 234 -12.61 14.96 11.91
CA PHE A 234 -12.69 16.37 11.50
C PHE A 234 -11.44 17.18 11.13
N LYS A 235 -11.58 17.77 9.93
CA LYS A 235 -11.11 19.07 9.42
C LYS A 235 -9.65 19.22 8.97
N GLU A 236 -9.56 19.50 7.66
CA GLU A 236 -8.46 20.06 6.86
C GLU A 236 -7.19 19.20 6.69
N ILE A 237 -6.89 18.83 5.44
CA ILE A 237 -5.51 18.64 4.99
C ILE A 237 -5.06 19.97 4.40
N ARG A 238 -4.06 20.58 5.02
CA ARG A 238 -3.19 21.53 4.36
C ARG A 238 -1.91 20.78 3.98
N SER A 239 -1.43 21.02 2.78
CA SER A 239 -0.18 20.50 2.21
C SER A 239 0.93 20.35 3.25
N ILE A 240 1.57 19.17 3.32
CA ILE A 240 2.78 18.98 4.11
C ILE A 240 3.96 19.46 3.26
N ALA A 241 4.67 20.47 3.78
CA ALA A 241 5.90 20.96 3.22
C ALA A 241 7.03 19.98 3.54
N CYS A 242 7.55 19.31 2.50
CA CYS A 242 8.92 18.81 2.56
C CYS A 242 9.85 20.04 2.63
N ARG A 243 10.77 20.10 3.61
CA ARG A 243 11.85 21.11 3.61
C ARG A 243 13.00 20.75 2.66
N SER A 244 12.79 19.80 1.75
CA SER A 244 13.48 19.72 0.46
C SER A 244 12.45 19.96 -0.65
N LYS A 245 12.84 20.68 -1.70
CA LYS A 245 11.97 21.18 -2.79
C LYS A 245 11.38 20.07 -3.70
N CYS A 246 10.86 18.95 -3.19
CA CYS A 246 10.86 17.71 -4.00
C CYS A 246 9.74 16.65 -3.81
N CYS A 247 8.52 16.93 -3.34
CA CYS A 247 7.52 15.85 -3.22
C CYS A 247 6.06 16.22 -3.51
N THR A 248 5.46 15.57 -4.52
CA THR A 248 4.08 15.83 -4.97
C THR A 248 3.05 14.76 -4.57
N ARG A 249 3.41 13.50 -4.26
CA ARG A 249 2.42 12.47 -3.86
C ARG A 249 3.01 11.17 -3.27
N LEU A 250 2.44 10.69 -2.16
CA LEU A 250 2.78 9.40 -1.52
C LEU A 250 1.51 8.57 -1.23
N SER A 251 1.60 7.24 -1.31
CA SER A 251 0.57 6.27 -0.87
C SER A 251 1.19 5.33 0.15
N PHE A 252 0.45 4.95 1.21
CA PHE A 252 0.98 4.14 2.31
C PHE A 252 -0.03 3.14 2.86
N THR A 253 0.45 1.96 3.26
CA THR A 253 -0.26 1.02 4.16
C THR A 253 0.63 0.65 5.35
N LEU A 254 0.16 0.93 6.56
CA LEU A 254 0.74 0.43 7.81
C LEU A 254 -0.30 -0.44 8.50
N GLN A 255 0.01 -1.72 8.74
CA GLN A 255 -0.85 -2.63 9.51
C GLN A 255 -0.13 -3.06 10.78
N THR A 256 -0.67 -2.66 11.93
CA THR A 256 -0.23 -3.14 13.24
C THR A 256 -1.17 -4.26 13.71
N SER A 257 -0.66 -5.47 13.92
CA SER A 257 -1.46 -6.56 14.50
C SER A 257 -1.50 -6.43 16.03
N GLY A 258 -2.42 -5.60 16.54
CA GLY A 258 -2.67 -5.45 17.98
C GLY A 258 -3.94 -6.19 18.41
N LYS A 259 -3.81 -7.27 19.19
CA LYS A 259 -4.93 -7.83 19.96
C LYS A 259 -5.20 -6.93 21.17
N ARG A 260 -6.45 -6.48 21.35
CA ARG A 260 -7.10 -6.37 22.67
C ARG A 260 -8.59 -6.11 22.50
N GLY A 261 -9.41 -7.00 23.06
CA GLY A 261 -10.81 -6.73 23.33
C GLY A 261 -10.94 -5.86 24.59
N LEU A 262 -11.98 -5.04 24.62
CA LEU A 262 -12.84 -4.79 25.78
C LEU A 262 -13.96 -3.81 25.37
N SER A 263 -15.17 -4.18 25.77
CA SER A 263 -16.42 -3.44 25.69
C SER A 263 -16.45 -2.21 26.60
N SER A 264 -17.11 -1.13 26.17
CA SER A 264 -18.07 -0.40 27.03
C SER A 264 -18.83 0.67 26.26
N GLU A 265 -20.13 0.73 26.54
CA GLU A 265 -21.15 1.67 26.10
C GLU A 265 -20.86 3.14 26.49
N TRP A 266 -21.31 4.10 25.68
CA TRP A 266 -21.86 5.38 26.18
C TRP A 266 -22.66 6.13 25.09
N SER A 267 -23.80 6.70 25.49
CA SER A 267 -24.80 7.40 24.67
C SER A 267 -24.69 8.95 24.78
N PRO A 268 -25.37 9.74 23.91
CA PRO A 268 -24.92 11.07 23.49
C PRO A 268 -25.73 12.24 24.08
N SER A 269 -25.13 13.43 24.15
CA SER A 269 -25.88 14.70 24.09
C SER A 269 -24.98 15.87 23.68
N GLY A 270 -25.53 16.81 22.89
CA GLY A 270 -24.91 18.12 22.64
C GLY A 270 -25.07 18.66 21.22
N SER A 271 -26.20 19.31 20.98
CA SER A 271 -26.52 20.16 19.81
C SER A 271 -25.71 21.46 19.79
N THR A 272 -25.29 21.94 18.61
CA THR A 272 -25.22 23.40 18.33
C THR A 272 -25.28 23.69 16.83
N GLU A 273 -26.25 24.50 16.43
CA GLU A 273 -26.33 25.18 15.13
C GLU A 273 -25.25 26.28 15.02
N LEU A 274 -24.83 26.63 13.79
CA LEU A 274 -24.64 28.03 13.36
C LEU A 274 -24.30 28.16 11.85
N ARG A 275 -25.25 28.80 11.15
CA ARG A 275 -25.22 29.84 10.10
C ARG A 275 -24.25 29.76 8.90
N ALA A 276 -24.88 30.02 7.75
CA ALA A 276 -24.35 30.16 6.40
C ALA A 276 -23.51 31.42 6.19
N GLY A 277 -22.52 31.30 5.29
CA GLY A 277 -21.85 32.44 4.64
C GLY A 277 -20.40 32.17 4.28
N ALA A 278 -20.13 31.49 3.16
CA ALA A 278 -18.91 31.65 2.36
C ALA A 278 -19.01 30.88 1.04
N SER A 279 -18.55 31.50 -0.06
CA SER A 279 -18.54 30.99 -1.43
C SER A 279 -17.81 29.64 -1.56
N LEU A 280 -18.47 28.64 -2.14
CA LEU A 280 -17.89 27.34 -2.42
C LEU A 280 -17.15 27.34 -3.77
N SER A 281 -15.87 27.65 -3.75
CA SER A 281 -14.92 27.16 -4.74
C SER A 281 -14.17 25.97 -4.11
N GLY A 282 -14.82 24.81 -4.06
CA GLY A 282 -14.31 23.61 -3.42
C GLY A 282 -13.79 22.61 -4.45
N ASN A 283 -12.48 22.35 -4.44
CA ASN A 283 -11.91 21.17 -5.10
C ASN A 283 -12.44 19.91 -4.39
N ILE A 284 -13.17 19.06 -5.11
CA ILE A 284 -13.63 17.76 -4.61
C ILE A 284 -12.43 16.81 -4.65
N GLU A 285 -11.77 16.64 -3.51
CA GLU A 285 -10.69 15.68 -3.30
C GLU A 285 -11.30 14.31 -2.97
N ILE A 286 -11.40 13.42 -3.96
CA ILE A 286 -11.85 12.03 -3.76
C ILE A 286 -10.71 11.26 -3.10
N ARG A 287 -10.80 11.07 -1.78
CA ARG A 287 -9.86 10.25 -1.01
C ARG A 287 -10.33 8.80 -0.95
N TRP A 288 -9.54 7.92 -1.55
CA TRP A 288 -9.63 6.48 -1.38
C TRP A 288 -9.17 6.10 0.03
N GLY A 289 -10.05 6.21 1.02
CA GLY A 289 -9.82 5.62 2.34
C GLY A 289 -9.64 4.10 2.19
N ARG A 290 -8.47 3.58 2.60
CA ARG A 290 -8.08 2.16 2.51
C ARG A 290 -8.44 1.50 1.17
N PHE A 291 -8.02 2.13 0.09
CA PHE A 291 -7.81 1.47 -1.19
C PHE A 291 -6.43 1.89 -1.68
N SER A 292 -5.38 1.46 -0.97
CA SER A 292 -4.14 1.17 -1.67
C SER A 292 -4.47 -0.03 -2.57
N ILE A 293 -4.01 0.01 -3.81
CA ILE A 293 -4.02 -1.15 -4.70
C ILE A 293 -3.16 -2.31 -4.12
N GLU A 294 -2.56 -2.13 -2.93
CA GLU A 294 -1.82 -3.13 -2.16
C GLU A 294 -2.71 -4.26 -1.61
N CYS A 295 -4.03 -4.09 -1.48
CA CYS A 295 -4.93 -5.20 -1.09
C CYS A 295 -5.44 -6.04 -2.26
N LEU A 296 -5.04 -5.76 -3.51
CA LEU A 296 -5.75 -6.31 -4.67
C LEU A 296 -5.09 -7.49 -5.38
N LEU A 297 -3.93 -7.95 -4.91
CA LEU A 297 -3.26 -9.14 -5.45
C LEU A 297 -3.43 -10.37 -4.56
N TRP A 298 -4.59 -10.43 -3.87
CA TRP A 298 -4.94 -11.46 -2.89
C TRP A 298 -5.84 -12.60 -3.42
N PHE A 299 -5.90 -12.79 -4.73
CA PHE A 299 -6.38 -14.06 -5.28
C PHE A 299 -5.43 -14.48 -6.38
N LEU A 300 -5.14 -15.77 -6.43
CA LEU A 300 -4.34 -16.47 -7.44
C LEU A 300 -2.87 -16.69 -7.05
N SER A 301 -2.71 -17.44 -5.96
CA SER A 301 -1.69 -18.50 -5.92
C SER A 301 -2.37 -19.81 -5.52
N LYS A 302 -2.12 -20.87 -6.28
CA LYS A 302 -2.55 -22.25 -5.97
C LYS A 302 -2.21 -22.67 -4.54
#